data_AF-A0A6J2X429-F1
#
_entry.id   AF-A0A6J2X429-F1
#
_cell.length_a   1.000
_cell.length_b   1.000
_cell.length_c   1.000
_cell.angle_alpha   90.00
_cell.angle_beta   90.00
_cell.angle_gamma   90.00
#
_symmetry.space_group_name_H-M   'P 1'
#
loop_
_entity.id
_entity.type
_entity.pdbx_description
1 polymer ?
#
loop_
_entity_poly.entity_id
_entity_poly.type
_entity_poly.pdbx_seq_one_letter_code
_entity_poly.pdbx_strand_id
1 'polypeptide(L)'
;MYYSPSFNLVSLVAVLGELMGVLIWSTALYHTSWKKGIWKRLFIDIATLEDANHLNTSKSLETNIFKSATLQLILTILMIMGLFSYEPLVQSNQKVFLYTTTYVYFFLHFLLSLIIGNVAVILKLKFEDINQLLSTYEYENVTALIKGTKKVKDLYASMAEIVETFNRLFGPQLFLMGLHCSSQILQWSVTLVYNMFSDDKDDDYDRLVVGIIYIIMMLIWLGITMFCCDLAVVESEEIVTICYRIQMAHPVFSEPYQNIKNLLYLVNNSKIRFTAMDYYEISRSTMFDLIGTTATYFVVLIQFYDGKK
;
A
#
# COMPACT_ATOMS: atom_id res chain seq x y z
N MET A 1 33.72 35.27 -17.58
CA MET A 1 33.32 34.92 -16.20
C MET A 1 32.68 33.55 -16.28
N TYR A 2 33.41 32.49 -15.91
CA TYR A 2 32.93 31.12 -16.01
C TYR A 2 31.82 30.91 -14.97
N TYR A 3 30.57 30.72 -15.42
CA TYR A 3 29.53 30.13 -14.59
C TYR A 3 29.99 28.71 -14.24
N SER A 4 30.55 28.53 -13.05
CA SER A 4 30.59 27.21 -12.43
C SER A 4 29.12 26.78 -12.30
N PRO A 5 28.73 25.60 -12.83
CA PRO A 5 27.42 25.06 -12.55
C PRO A 5 27.45 24.67 -11.08
N SER A 6 27.08 25.60 -10.20
CA SER A 6 26.84 25.30 -8.80
C SER A 6 25.77 24.23 -8.80
N PHE A 7 26.15 23.02 -8.39
CA PHE A 7 25.27 21.90 -8.18
C PHE A 7 24.24 22.34 -7.13
N ASN A 8 23.14 22.92 -7.59
CA ASN A 8 22.15 23.53 -6.72
C ASN A 8 21.39 22.40 -6.03
N LEU A 9 21.02 22.60 -4.77
CA LEU A 9 20.28 21.64 -3.96
C LEU A 9 19.07 21.07 -4.71
N VAL A 10 18.39 21.90 -5.51
CA VAL A 10 17.28 21.50 -6.39
C VAL A 10 17.68 20.39 -7.37
N SER A 11 18.83 20.52 -8.04
CA SER A 11 19.33 19.53 -9.00
C SER A 11 19.73 18.23 -8.30
N LEU A 12 20.34 18.31 -7.11
CA LEU A 12 20.67 17.13 -6.32
C LEU A 12 19.42 16.37 -5.88
N VAL A 13 18.41 17.07 -5.34
CA VAL A 13 17.15 16.48 -4.92
C VAL A 13 16.41 15.85 -6.10
N ALA A 14 16.39 16.51 -7.26
CA ALA A 14 15.80 15.96 -8.47
C ALA A 14 16.47 14.65 -8.93
N VAL A 15 17.81 14.62 -8.97
CA VAL A 15 18.56 13.40 -9.32
C VAL A 15 18.29 12.27 -8.32
N LEU A 16 18.21 12.58 -7.02
CA LEU A 16 17.87 11.60 -5.99
C LEU A 16 16.44 11.05 -6.16
N GLY A 17 15.47 11.91 -6.50
CA GLY A 17 14.10 11.49 -6.80
C GLY A 17 14.02 10.51 -7.98
N GLU A 18 14.70 10.84 -9.08
CA GLU A 18 14.77 9.96 -10.26
C GLU A 18 15.47 8.63 -9.96
N LEU A 19 16.59 8.66 -9.22
CA LEU A 19 17.28 7.44 -8.79
C LEU A 19 16.39 6.56 -7.91
N MET A 20 15.58 7.15 -7.02
CA MET A 20 14.61 6.40 -6.22
C MET A 20 13.54 5.75 -7.11
N GLY A 21 13.03 6.46 -8.13
CA GLY A 21 12.11 5.90 -9.12
C GLY A 21 12.70 4.68 -9.85
N VAL A 22 13.96 4.77 -10.28
CA VAL A 22 14.70 3.64 -10.88
C VAL A 22 14.86 2.49 -9.88
N LEU A 23 15.19 2.77 -8.62
CA LEU A 23 15.38 1.76 -7.59
C LEU A 23 14.08 1.01 -7.26
N ILE A 24 12.96 1.72 -7.13
CA ILE A 24 11.63 1.12 -6.98
C ILE A 24 11.36 0.14 -8.12
N TRP A 25 11.69 0.55 -9.34
CA TRP A 25 11.37 -0.28 -10.49
C TRP A 25 12.30 -1.47 -10.67
N SER A 26 13.60 -1.27 -10.48
CA SER A 26 14.58 -2.35 -10.49
C SER A 26 14.30 -3.39 -9.40
N THR A 27 13.86 -2.96 -8.22
CA THR A 27 13.45 -3.88 -7.13
C THR A 27 12.11 -4.55 -7.42
N ALA A 28 11.12 -3.83 -7.97
CA ALA A 28 9.87 -4.42 -8.43
C ALA A 28 10.10 -5.47 -9.52
N LEU A 29 10.93 -5.18 -10.53
CA LEU A 29 11.34 -6.13 -11.56
C LEU A 29 12.12 -7.31 -10.98
N TYR A 30 13.06 -7.07 -10.07
CA TYR A 30 13.81 -8.13 -9.42
C TYR A 30 12.89 -9.06 -8.62
N HIS A 31 11.96 -8.52 -7.85
CA HIS A 31 11.01 -9.31 -7.07
C HIS A 31 10.00 -10.05 -7.95
N THR A 32 9.49 -9.43 -9.02
CA THR A 32 8.56 -10.09 -9.96
C THR A 32 9.24 -11.15 -10.82
N SER A 33 10.45 -10.86 -11.31
CA SER A 33 11.16 -11.74 -12.26
C SER A 33 11.99 -12.82 -11.58
N TRP A 34 12.58 -12.54 -10.42
CA TRP A 34 13.52 -13.44 -9.74
C TRP A 34 12.93 -14.20 -8.55
N LYS A 35 11.87 -13.67 -7.91
CA LYS A 35 11.16 -14.37 -6.82
C LYS A 35 9.89 -15.10 -7.28
N LYS A 36 9.91 -15.68 -8.49
CA LYS A 36 8.79 -16.47 -9.05
C LYS A 36 8.28 -17.56 -8.10
N GLY A 37 9.18 -18.20 -7.35
CA GLY A 37 8.82 -19.23 -6.37
C GLY A 37 7.97 -18.68 -5.21
N ILE A 38 8.22 -17.45 -4.77
CA ILE A 38 7.46 -16.80 -3.69
C ILE A 38 6.09 -16.37 -4.18
N TRP A 39 6.01 -15.81 -5.39
CA TRP A 39 4.72 -15.52 -6.04
C TRP A 39 3.87 -16.76 -6.21
N LYS A 40 4.46 -17.84 -6.76
CA LYS A 40 3.77 -19.11 -6.93
C LYS A 40 3.27 -19.65 -5.59
N ARG A 41 4.10 -19.58 -4.54
CA ARG A 41 3.71 -19.97 -3.19
C ARG A 41 2.53 -19.13 -2.70
N LEU A 42 2.60 -17.80 -2.77
CA LEU A 42 1.51 -16.90 -2.36
C LEU A 42 0.18 -17.27 -3.01
N PHE A 43 0.16 -17.48 -4.33
CA PHE A 43 -1.07 -17.84 -5.04
C PHE A 43 -1.56 -19.25 -4.73
N ILE A 44 -0.64 -20.22 -4.56
CA ILE A 44 -1.02 -21.57 -4.13
C ILE A 44 -1.61 -21.54 -2.73
N ASP A 45 -0.99 -20.83 -1.80
CA ASP A 45 -1.45 -20.78 -0.41
C ASP A 45 -2.83 -20.11 -0.33
N ILE A 46 -3.06 -19.02 -1.08
CA ILE A 46 -4.38 -18.39 -1.22
C ILE A 46 -5.41 -19.35 -1.85
N ALA A 47 -5.04 -20.09 -2.89
CA ALA A 47 -5.94 -21.02 -3.57
C ALA A 47 -6.28 -22.25 -2.69
N THR A 48 -5.31 -22.81 -1.99
CA THR A 48 -5.53 -23.95 -1.08
C THR A 48 -6.45 -23.59 0.08
N LEU A 49 -6.38 -22.34 0.57
CA LEU A 49 -7.34 -21.80 1.54
C LEU A 49 -8.77 -21.71 1.00
N GLU A 50 -8.93 -21.49 -0.30
CA GLU A 50 -10.23 -21.47 -0.97
C GLU A 50 -10.84 -22.88 -1.05
N ASP A 51 -10.03 -23.84 -1.51
CA ASP A 51 -10.45 -25.24 -1.61
C ASP A 51 -10.78 -25.85 -0.24
N ALA A 52 -10.00 -25.54 0.80
CA ALA A 52 -10.19 -26.05 2.15
C ALA A 52 -11.47 -25.54 2.84
N ASN A 53 -12.03 -24.43 2.34
CA ASN A 53 -13.17 -23.80 2.98
C ASN A 53 -14.53 -24.24 2.43
N HIS A 54 -14.64 -24.81 1.22
CA HIS A 54 -15.93 -25.17 0.60
C HIS A 54 -17.01 -24.07 0.74
N LEU A 55 -16.60 -22.82 0.95
CA LEU A 55 -17.53 -21.72 1.17
C LEU A 55 -18.07 -21.32 -0.21
N ASN A 56 -19.40 -21.19 -0.33
CA ASN A 56 -20.08 -20.64 -1.50
C ASN A 56 -19.67 -19.17 -1.82
N THR A 57 -18.70 -18.59 -1.11
CA THR A 57 -18.17 -17.24 -1.26
C THR A 57 -17.27 -17.05 -2.48
N SER A 58 -16.84 -18.11 -3.19
CA SER A 58 -16.08 -18.00 -4.45
C SER A 58 -16.75 -17.03 -5.44
N LYS A 59 -18.08 -17.08 -5.58
CA LYS A 59 -18.83 -16.14 -6.43
C LYS A 59 -18.75 -14.69 -5.97
N SER A 60 -18.76 -14.44 -4.66
CA SER A 60 -18.67 -13.08 -4.10
C SER A 60 -17.24 -12.53 -4.19
N LEU A 61 -16.24 -13.38 -3.97
CA LEU A 61 -14.82 -13.07 -4.10
C LEU A 61 -14.49 -12.74 -5.56
N GLU A 62 -14.92 -13.58 -6.50
CA GLU A 62 -14.80 -13.33 -7.94
C GLU A 62 -15.47 -12.01 -8.32
N THR A 63 -16.72 -11.78 -7.88
CA THR A 63 -17.45 -10.53 -8.19
C THR A 63 -16.72 -9.30 -7.64
N ASN A 64 -16.15 -9.38 -6.44
CA ASN A 64 -15.43 -8.27 -5.81
C ASN A 64 -14.06 -8.04 -6.45
N ILE A 65 -13.32 -9.10 -6.78
CA ILE A 65 -12.07 -9.02 -7.54
C ILE A 65 -12.35 -8.44 -8.93
N PHE A 66 -13.41 -8.87 -9.62
CA PHE A 66 -13.81 -8.33 -10.91
C PHE A 66 -14.23 -6.86 -10.83
N LYS A 67 -14.98 -6.45 -9.80
CA LYS A 67 -15.31 -5.03 -9.59
C LYS A 67 -14.04 -4.20 -9.35
N SER A 68 -13.14 -4.69 -8.50
CA SER A 68 -11.84 -4.04 -8.24
C SER A 68 -11.01 -3.93 -9.53
N ALA A 69 -10.85 -5.03 -10.25
CA ALA A 69 -10.12 -5.09 -11.52
C ALA A 69 -10.75 -4.24 -12.62
N THR A 70 -12.09 -4.14 -12.67
CA THR A 70 -12.81 -3.30 -13.65
C THR A 70 -12.62 -1.82 -13.33
N LEU A 71 -12.76 -1.41 -12.07
CA LEU A 71 -12.47 -0.04 -11.64
C LEU A 71 -11.02 0.33 -11.99
N GLN A 72 -10.10 -0.58 -11.72
CA GLN A 72 -8.69 -0.42 -12.02
C GLN A 72 -8.39 -0.35 -13.51
N LEU A 73 -9.05 -1.17 -14.34
CA LEU A 73 -8.94 -1.10 -15.79
C LEU A 73 -9.43 0.25 -16.32
N ILE A 74 -10.57 0.74 -15.81
CA ILE A 74 -11.10 2.07 -16.17
C ILE A 74 -10.09 3.16 -15.79
N LEU A 75 -9.51 3.10 -14.59
CA LEU A 75 -8.48 4.04 -14.14
C LEU A 75 -7.22 3.99 -15.01
N THR A 76 -6.80 2.78 -15.40
CA THR A 76 -5.66 2.57 -16.31
C THR A 76 -5.95 3.19 -17.68
N ILE A 77 -7.15 2.98 -18.22
CA ILE A 77 -7.59 3.54 -19.50
C ILE A 77 -7.65 5.07 -19.42
N LEU A 78 -8.22 5.65 -18.36
CA LEU A 78 -8.26 7.10 -18.15
C LEU A 78 -6.85 7.70 -18.08
N MET A 79 -5.91 7.01 -17.42
CA MET A 79 -4.51 7.44 -17.38
C MET A 79 -3.85 7.39 -18.77
N ILE A 80 -4.08 6.31 -19.53
CA ILE A 80 -3.58 6.17 -20.90
C ILE A 80 -4.18 7.25 -21.81
N MET A 81 -5.48 7.56 -21.67
CA MET A 81 -6.10 8.65 -22.40
C MET A 81 -5.49 10.02 -22.02
N GLY A 82 -5.22 10.25 -20.73
CA GLY A 82 -4.50 11.44 -20.26
C GLY A 82 -3.10 11.56 -20.87
N LEU A 83 -2.38 10.44 -20.98
CA LEU A 83 -1.07 10.33 -21.64
C LEU A 83 -1.13 10.74 -23.12
N PHE A 84 -2.08 10.19 -23.88
CA PHE A 84 -2.24 10.52 -25.31
C PHE A 84 -2.74 11.95 -25.54
N SER A 85 -3.53 12.51 -24.62
CA SER A 85 -4.02 13.89 -24.71
C SER A 85 -2.88 14.92 -24.55
N TYR A 86 -1.76 14.53 -23.93
CA TYR A 86 -0.63 15.41 -23.65
C TYR A 86 0.47 15.34 -24.73
N GLU A 87 0.46 14.29 -25.57
CA GLU A 87 1.43 14.09 -26.66
C GLU A 87 1.55 15.27 -27.65
N PRO A 88 0.46 15.95 -28.06
CA PRO A 88 0.54 17.09 -28.98
C PRO A 88 1.23 18.32 -28.35
N LEU A 89 1.14 18.50 -27.03
CA LEU A 89 1.79 19.60 -26.30
C LEU A 89 3.30 19.40 -26.15
N VAL A 90 3.74 18.14 -26.19
CA VAL A 90 5.13 17.76 -25.90
C VAL A 90 6.01 17.78 -27.16
N GLN A 91 5.46 17.53 -28.35
CA GLN A 91 6.22 17.52 -29.62
C GLN A 91 6.95 18.84 -29.96
N SER A 92 6.66 19.94 -29.26
CA SER A 92 7.29 21.24 -29.50
C SER A 92 8.69 21.42 -28.89
N ASN A 93 9.16 20.58 -27.95
CA ASN A 93 10.37 20.90 -27.16
C ASN A 93 11.28 19.69 -26.84
N GLN A 94 12.60 19.92 -26.72
CA GLN A 94 13.59 18.92 -26.24
C GLN A 94 13.29 18.33 -24.84
N LYS A 95 12.29 18.87 -24.14
CA LYS A 95 11.81 18.40 -22.82
C LYS A 95 10.99 17.09 -22.89
N VAL A 96 10.70 16.55 -24.09
CA VAL A 96 9.91 15.31 -24.29
C VAL A 96 10.39 14.15 -23.43
N PHE A 97 11.70 13.89 -23.45
CA PHE A 97 12.27 12.73 -22.76
C PHE A 97 12.05 12.75 -21.24
N LEU A 98 12.16 13.93 -20.61
CA LEU A 98 11.96 14.09 -19.17
C LEU A 98 10.50 13.82 -18.77
N TYR A 99 9.55 14.36 -19.54
CA TYR A 99 8.13 14.15 -19.28
C TYR A 99 7.74 12.69 -19.50
N THR A 100 8.13 12.08 -20.64
CA THR A 100 7.84 10.66 -20.92
C THR A 100 8.36 9.76 -19.80
N THR A 101 9.57 10.03 -19.29
CA THR A 101 10.17 9.27 -18.19
C THR A 101 9.36 9.39 -16.89
N THR A 102 8.97 10.63 -16.51
CA THR A 102 8.15 10.90 -15.32
C THR A 102 6.80 10.17 -15.38
N TYR A 103 6.17 10.18 -16.56
CA TYR A 103 4.89 9.49 -16.77
C TYR A 103 5.03 7.97 -16.72
N VAL A 104 6.09 7.41 -17.29
CA VAL A 104 6.36 5.97 -17.19
C VAL A 104 6.52 5.58 -15.72
N TYR A 105 7.26 6.35 -14.91
CA TYR A 105 7.37 6.08 -13.47
C TYR A 105 6.03 6.18 -12.74
N PHE A 106 5.18 7.14 -13.10
CA PHE A 106 3.84 7.27 -12.54
C PHE A 106 2.98 6.05 -12.84
N PHE A 107 2.92 5.65 -14.11
CA PHE A 107 2.15 4.49 -14.55
C PHE A 107 2.60 3.22 -13.82
N LEU A 108 3.92 3.05 -13.67
CA LEU A 108 4.50 1.89 -12.98
C LEU A 108 4.21 1.91 -11.48
N HIS A 109 4.27 3.08 -10.83
CA HIS A 109 3.85 3.22 -9.43
C HIS A 109 2.39 2.86 -9.24
N PHE A 110 1.53 3.34 -10.13
CA PHE A 110 0.11 3.04 -10.10
C PHE A 110 -0.14 1.53 -10.23
N LEU A 111 0.51 0.89 -11.21
CA LEU A 111 0.35 -0.55 -11.45
C LEU A 111 0.83 -1.38 -10.26
N LEU A 112 1.92 -0.96 -9.61
CA LEU A 112 2.42 -1.59 -8.39
C LEU A 112 1.46 -1.40 -7.21
N SER A 113 0.98 -0.18 -6.99
CA SER A 113 -0.01 0.16 -5.94
C SER A 113 -1.29 -0.67 -6.09
N LEU A 114 -1.72 -0.86 -7.34
CA LEU A 114 -2.89 -1.65 -7.74
C LEU A 114 -2.71 -3.12 -7.40
N ILE A 115 -1.57 -3.72 -7.78
CA ILE A 115 -1.28 -5.13 -7.48
C ILE A 115 -1.26 -5.34 -5.97
N ILE A 116 -0.53 -4.49 -5.24
CA ILE A 116 -0.42 -4.60 -3.77
C ILE A 116 -1.80 -4.44 -3.13
N GLY A 117 -2.57 -3.42 -3.53
CA GLY A 117 -3.90 -3.16 -3.03
C GLY A 117 -4.86 -4.32 -3.26
N ASN A 118 -4.85 -4.93 -4.45
CA ASN A 118 -5.68 -6.10 -4.74
C ASN A 118 -5.34 -7.29 -3.86
N VAL A 119 -4.05 -7.60 -3.69
CA VAL A 119 -3.64 -8.71 -2.83
C VAL A 119 -4.08 -8.42 -1.39
N ALA A 120 -3.90 -7.19 -0.89
CA ALA A 120 -4.36 -6.81 0.44
C ALA A 120 -5.88 -6.94 0.60
N VAL A 121 -6.67 -6.55 -0.41
CA VAL A 121 -8.13 -6.74 -0.42
C VAL A 121 -8.52 -8.23 -0.42
N ILE A 122 -7.80 -9.08 -1.16
CA ILE A 122 -8.03 -10.54 -1.10
C ILE A 122 -7.77 -11.05 0.32
N LEU A 123 -6.68 -10.63 0.96
CA LEU A 123 -6.37 -11.03 2.34
C LEU A 123 -7.45 -10.54 3.32
N LYS A 124 -7.93 -9.30 3.17
CA LYS A 124 -9.07 -8.77 3.93
C LYS A 124 -10.27 -9.71 3.84
N LEU A 125 -10.70 -10.04 2.62
CA LEU A 125 -11.88 -10.89 2.40
C LEU A 125 -11.69 -12.29 3.01
N LYS A 126 -10.48 -12.84 2.98
CA LYS A 126 -10.20 -14.13 3.63
C LYS A 126 -10.24 -14.05 5.16
N PHE A 127 -9.82 -12.94 5.77
CA PHE A 127 -10.03 -12.74 7.21
C PHE A 127 -11.52 -12.61 7.55
N GLU A 128 -12.29 -11.89 6.73
CA GLU A 128 -13.74 -11.77 6.87
C GLU A 128 -14.43 -13.15 6.78
N ASP A 129 -14.02 -14.01 5.83
CA ASP A 129 -14.51 -15.39 5.73
C ASP A 129 -14.21 -16.22 6.99
N ILE A 130 -13.01 -16.07 7.57
CA ILE A 130 -12.61 -16.76 8.81
C ILE A 130 -13.47 -16.27 9.99
N ASN A 131 -13.74 -14.97 10.08
CA ASN A 131 -14.59 -14.37 11.12
C ASN A 131 -16.03 -14.87 11.01
N GLN A 132 -16.58 -14.93 9.79
CA GLN A 132 -17.91 -15.47 9.53
C GLN A 132 -17.99 -16.96 9.88
N LEU A 133 -16.97 -17.74 9.54
CA LEU A 133 -16.89 -19.16 9.88
C LEU A 133 -16.94 -19.37 11.39
N LEU A 134 -16.14 -18.62 12.17
CA LEU A 134 -16.14 -18.71 13.63
C LEU A 134 -17.49 -18.29 14.21
N SER A 135 -18.09 -17.20 13.69
CA SER A 135 -19.41 -16.72 14.12
C SER A 135 -20.53 -17.72 13.80
N THR A 136 -20.41 -18.51 12.74
CA THR A 136 -21.38 -19.57 12.43
C THR A 136 -21.34 -20.67 13.48
N TYR A 137 -20.14 -21.07 13.91
CA TYR A 137 -19.96 -22.09 14.94
C TYR A 137 -20.42 -21.66 16.33
N GLU A 138 -20.47 -20.36 16.63
CA GLU A 138 -20.97 -19.82 17.90
C GLU A 138 -22.41 -20.25 18.21
N TYR A 139 -23.25 -20.38 17.19
CA TYR A 139 -24.66 -20.75 17.34
C TYR A 139 -24.95 -22.25 17.14
N GLU A 140 -23.92 -23.03 16.79
CA GLU A 140 -24.04 -24.47 16.62
C GLU A 140 -23.87 -25.23 17.96
N ASN A 141 -23.92 -26.56 17.90
CA ASN A 141 -23.69 -27.37 19.09
C ASN A 141 -22.22 -27.29 19.57
N VAL A 142 -22.00 -27.62 20.84
CA VAL A 142 -20.69 -27.55 21.51
C VAL A 142 -19.60 -28.33 20.75
N THR A 143 -19.92 -29.50 20.22
CA THR A 143 -18.97 -30.34 19.47
C THR A 143 -18.54 -29.69 18.16
N ALA A 144 -19.48 -29.05 17.46
CA ALA A 144 -19.20 -28.30 16.24
C ALA A 144 -18.37 -27.06 16.53
N LEU A 145 -18.65 -26.34 17.63
CA LEU A 145 -17.84 -25.22 18.08
C LEU A 145 -16.38 -25.62 18.35
N ILE A 146 -16.14 -26.74 19.03
CA ILE A 146 -14.79 -27.25 19.29
C ILE A 146 -14.05 -27.57 17.98
N LYS A 147 -14.70 -28.32 17.08
CA LYS A 147 -14.11 -28.70 15.79
C LYS A 147 -13.88 -27.47 14.90
N GLY A 148 -14.83 -26.55 14.88
CA GLY A 148 -14.80 -25.30 14.14
C GLY A 148 -13.69 -24.36 14.62
N THR A 149 -13.53 -24.21 15.94
CA THR A 149 -12.44 -23.42 16.54
C THR A 149 -11.08 -23.96 16.14
N LYS A 150 -10.90 -25.29 16.11
CA LYS A 150 -9.65 -25.91 15.65
C LYS A 150 -9.39 -25.59 14.17
N LYS A 151 -10.42 -25.71 13.32
CA LYS A 151 -10.31 -25.35 11.89
C LYS A 151 -9.94 -23.87 11.72
N VAL A 152 -10.62 -22.96 12.42
CA VAL A 152 -10.34 -21.51 12.39
C VAL A 152 -8.91 -21.20 12.83
N LYS A 153 -8.42 -21.89 13.86
CA LYS A 153 -7.04 -21.76 14.33
C LYS A 153 -6.03 -22.11 13.24
N ASP A 154 -6.23 -23.24 12.56
CA ASP A 154 -5.34 -23.69 11.49
C ASP A 154 -5.39 -22.71 10.30
N LEU A 155 -6.57 -22.22 9.93
CA LEU A 155 -6.74 -21.21 8.87
C LEU A 155 -6.06 -19.88 9.20
N TYR A 156 -6.20 -19.41 10.44
CA TYR A 156 -5.57 -18.16 10.89
C TYR A 156 -4.04 -18.26 10.89
N ALA A 157 -3.49 -19.40 11.31
CA ALA A 157 -2.06 -19.65 11.24
C ALA A 157 -1.55 -19.61 9.79
N SER A 158 -2.26 -20.27 8.86
CA SER A 158 -1.93 -20.20 7.42
C SER A 158 -2.02 -18.78 6.88
N MET A 159 -3.02 -18.00 7.27
CA MET A 159 -3.13 -16.59 6.88
C MET A 159 -1.96 -15.74 7.38
N ALA A 160 -1.46 -16.00 8.60
CA ALA A 160 -0.28 -15.32 9.12
C ALA A 160 0.97 -15.58 8.25
N GLU A 161 1.16 -16.83 7.80
CA GLU A 161 2.27 -17.18 6.88
C GLU A 161 2.13 -16.51 5.51
N ILE A 162 0.90 -16.34 5.02
CA ILE A 162 0.62 -15.63 3.77
C ILE A 162 0.91 -14.14 3.90
N VAL A 163 0.54 -13.51 5.01
CA VAL A 163 0.86 -12.10 5.28
C VAL A 163 2.38 -11.91 5.39
N GLU A 164 3.09 -12.83 6.02
CA GLU A 164 4.55 -12.80 6.05
C GLU A 164 5.14 -12.90 4.64
N THR A 165 4.58 -13.77 3.80
CA THR A 165 4.97 -13.89 2.39
C THR A 165 4.70 -12.60 1.62
N PHE A 166 3.57 -11.93 1.89
CA PHE A 166 3.24 -10.61 1.35
C PHE A 166 4.29 -9.57 1.76
N ASN A 167 4.63 -9.48 3.05
CA ASN A 167 5.62 -8.52 3.57
C ASN A 167 7.00 -8.73 2.93
N ARG A 168 7.43 -9.99 2.78
CA ARG A 168 8.70 -10.32 2.09
C ARG A 168 8.69 -9.97 0.60
N LEU A 169 7.51 -9.93 0.00
CA LEU A 169 7.34 -9.69 -1.42
C LEU A 169 7.23 -8.20 -1.75
N PHE A 170 6.42 -7.47 -0.98
CA PHE A 170 6.01 -6.08 -1.20
C PHE A 170 6.54 -5.08 -0.17
N GLY A 171 7.06 -5.54 0.97
CA GLY A 171 7.60 -4.66 2.02
C GLY A 171 8.71 -3.72 1.51
N PRO A 172 9.70 -4.21 0.74
CA PRO A 172 10.69 -3.32 0.11
C PRO A 172 10.09 -2.28 -0.84
N GLN A 173 9.06 -2.66 -1.58
CA GLN A 173 8.38 -1.80 -2.53
C GLN A 173 7.58 -0.73 -1.80
N LEU A 174 6.85 -1.11 -0.75
CA LEU A 174 6.10 -0.19 0.09
C LEU A 174 7.03 0.81 0.80
N PHE A 175 8.18 0.34 1.27
CA PHE A 175 9.23 1.19 1.83
C PHE A 175 9.75 2.20 0.80
N LEU A 176 10.16 1.72 -0.38
CA LEU A 176 10.71 2.58 -1.42
C LEU A 176 9.66 3.54 -2.02
N MET A 177 8.40 3.12 -2.13
CA MET A 177 7.29 3.99 -2.53
C MET A 177 7.08 5.11 -1.52
N GLY A 178 7.14 4.81 -0.22
CA GLY A 178 7.10 5.82 0.84
C GLY A 178 8.24 6.83 0.72
N LEU A 179 9.48 6.35 0.62
CA LEU A 179 10.66 7.20 0.44
C LEU A 179 10.58 8.08 -0.81
N HIS A 180 10.15 7.50 -1.92
CA HIS A 180 10.00 8.23 -3.18
C HIS A 180 8.94 9.32 -3.06
N CYS A 181 7.78 9.01 -2.47
CA CYS A 181 6.74 10.00 -2.22
C CYS A 181 7.27 11.15 -1.35
N SER A 182 7.98 10.85 -0.25
CA SER A 182 8.61 11.88 0.59
C SER A 182 9.65 12.72 -0.16
N SER A 183 10.46 12.09 -1.04
CA SER A 183 11.45 12.80 -1.84
C SER A 183 10.83 13.75 -2.87
N GLN A 184 9.75 13.31 -3.54
CA GLN A 184 9.02 14.11 -4.52
C GLN A 184 8.34 15.31 -3.85
N ILE A 185 7.69 15.07 -2.72
CA ILE A 185 7.11 16.13 -1.89
C ILE A 185 8.16 17.21 -1.58
N LEU A 186 9.34 16.79 -1.10
CA LEU A 186 10.41 17.73 -0.76
C LEU A 186 10.92 18.48 -1.99
N GLN A 187 11.14 17.78 -3.10
CA GLN A 187 11.60 18.37 -4.37
C GLN A 187 10.69 19.50 -4.85
N TRP A 188 9.39 19.24 -4.91
CA TRP A 188 8.43 20.22 -5.40
C TRP A 188 8.14 21.31 -4.37
N SER A 189 8.22 21.01 -3.08
CA SER A 189 8.17 22.01 -2.01
C SER A 189 9.30 23.05 -2.16
N VAL A 190 10.54 22.58 -2.34
CA VAL A 190 11.69 23.48 -2.58
C VAL A 190 11.52 24.27 -3.87
N THR A 191 11.05 23.61 -4.94
CA THR A 191 10.81 24.28 -6.23
C THR A 191 9.75 25.37 -6.12
N LEU A 192 8.66 25.11 -5.38
CA LEU A 192 7.58 26.07 -5.15
C LEU A 192 8.06 27.28 -4.35
N VAL A 193 8.81 27.06 -3.27
CA VAL A 193 9.41 28.14 -2.48
C VAL A 193 10.38 28.96 -3.32
N TYR A 194 11.26 28.31 -4.10
CA TYR A 194 12.18 29.00 -5.00
C TYR A 194 11.44 29.90 -5.99
N ASN A 195 10.38 29.40 -6.63
CA ASN A 195 9.58 30.17 -7.59
C ASN A 195 8.78 31.30 -6.93
N MET A 196 8.34 31.14 -5.67
CA MET A 196 7.63 32.19 -4.93
C MET A 196 8.51 33.41 -4.61
N PHE A 197 9.80 33.18 -4.36
CA PHE A 197 10.70 34.22 -3.83
C PHE A 197 11.75 34.72 -4.82
N SER A 198 11.93 34.06 -5.96
CA SER A 198 12.84 34.49 -7.03
C SER A 198 12.15 35.52 -7.94
N ASP A 199 12.89 36.56 -8.33
CA ASP A 199 12.37 37.63 -9.22
C ASP A 199 12.28 37.21 -10.69
N ASP A 200 12.89 36.07 -11.07
CA ASP A 200 12.79 35.47 -12.40
C ASP A 200 11.43 34.76 -12.57
N LYS A 201 10.45 35.49 -13.08
CA LYS A 201 9.13 34.98 -13.46
C LYS A 201 9.16 34.43 -14.89
N ASP A 202 9.93 33.37 -15.10
CA ASP A 202 9.85 32.61 -16.36
C ASP A 202 8.66 31.63 -16.33
N ASP A 203 8.25 31.18 -17.52
CA ASP A 203 7.10 30.30 -17.90
C ASP A 203 6.95 28.94 -17.14
N ASP A 204 7.55 28.76 -15.96
CA ASP A 204 7.59 27.47 -15.24
C ASP A 204 6.34 27.22 -14.34
N TYR A 205 5.29 28.05 -14.46
CA TYR A 205 4.01 27.85 -13.76
C TYR A 205 3.34 26.54 -14.15
N ASP A 206 3.31 26.20 -15.45
CA ASP A 206 2.71 24.96 -15.94
C ASP A 206 3.41 23.73 -15.36
N ARG A 207 4.75 23.78 -15.27
CA ARG A 207 5.56 22.72 -14.67
C ARG A 207 5.26 22.53 -13.19
N LEU A 208 5.09 23.63 -12.45
CA LEU A 208 4.73 23.60 -11.04
C LEU A 208 3.34 23.00 -10.83
N VAL A 209 2.36 23.38 -11.65
CA VAL A 209 1.00 22.83 -11.59
C VAL A 209 1.01 21.32 -11.86
N VAL A 210 1.73 20.87 -12.90
CA VAL A 210 1.87 19.44 -13.21
C VAL A 210 2.55 18.68 -12.06
N GLY A 211 3.59 19.26 -11.46
CA GLY A 211 4.28 18.68 -10.30
C GLY A 211 3.37 18.51 -9.08
N ILE A 212 2.53 19.50 -8.78
CA ILE A 212 1.55 19.41 -7.68
C ILE A 212 0.53 18.32 -7.96
N ILE A 213 -0.04 18.27 -9.17
CA ILE A 213 -1.01 17.23 -9.56
C ILE A 213 -0.38 15.84 -9.42
N TYR A 214 0.87 15.69 -9.85
CA TYR A 214 1.63 14.45 -9.75
C TYR A 214 1.78 13.97 -8.29
N ILE A 215 2.16 14.87 -7.38
CA ILE A 215 2.29 14.54 -5.95
C ILE A 215 0.95 14.13 -5.35
N ILE A 216 -0.11 14.90 -5.62
CA ILE A 216 -1.45 14.60 -5.11
C ILE A 216 -1.89 13.21 -5.57
N MET A 217 -1.69 12.89 -6.85
CA MET A 217 -1.99 11.57 -7.38
C MET A 217 -1.15 10.47 -6.71
N MET A 218 0.16 10.67 -6.52
CA MET A 218 1.00 9.70 -5.81
C MET A 218 0.54 9.45 -4.38
N LEU A 219 0.21 10.52 -3.64
CA LEU A 219 -0.29 10.43 -2.27
C LEU A 219 -1.61 9.67 -2.21
N ILE A 220 -2.51 9.90 -3.17
CA ILE A 220 -3.77 9.15 -3.27
C ILE A 220 -3.49 7.66 -3.48
N TRP A 221 -2.61 7.30 -4.42
CA TRP A 221 -2.31 5.88 -4.69
C TRP A 221 -1.63 5.18 -3.52
N LEU A 222 -0.62 5.82 -2.94
CA LEU A 222 0.04 5.31 -1.74
C LEU A 222 -0.97 5.16 -0.58
N GLY A 223 -1.82 6.17 -0.37
CA GLY A 223 -2.86 6.17 0.64
C GLY A 223 -3.87 5.04 0.44
N ILE A 224 -4.33 4.80 -0.79
CA ILE A 224 -5.23 3.67 -1.11
C ILE A 224 -4.56 2.34 -0.77
N THR A 225 -3.30 2.14 -1.16
CA THR A 225 -2.58 0.89 -0.86
C THR A 225 -2.41 0.69 0.65
N MET A 226 -2.01 1.74 1.38
CA MET A 226 -1.89 1.68 2.84
C MET A 226 -3.25 1.38 3.50
N PHE A 227 -4.32 2.02 3.02
CA PHE A 227 -5.67 1.82 3.51
C PHE A 227 -6.16 0.38 3.29
N CYS A 228 -5.90 -0.23 2.14
CA CYS A 228 -6.24 -1.63 1.88
C CYS A 228 -5.51 -2.58 2.85
N CYS A 229 -4.23 -2.33 3.13
CA CYS A 229 -3.47 -3.13 4.10
C CYS A 229 -4.04 -2.99 5.51
N ASP A 230 -4.34 -1.76 5.93
CA ASP A 230 -4.92 -1.45 7.23
C ASP A 230 -6.31 -2.09 7.42
N LEU A 231 -7.15 -2.07 6.38
CA LEU A 231 -8.43 -2.79 6.41
C LEU A 231 -8.25 -4.29 6.66
N ALA A 232 -7.25 -4.93 6.04
CA ALA A 232 -6.98 -6.34 6.28
C ALA A 232 -6.53 -6.61 7.74
N VAL A 233 -5.77 -5.69 8.35
CA VAL A 233 -5.42 -5.78 9.78
C VAL A 233 -6.67 -5.66 10.65
N VAL A 234 -7.53 -4.68 10.39
CA VAL A 234 -8.76 -4.46 11.16
C VAL A 234 -9.66 -5.70 11.13
N GLU A 235 -9.87 -6.31 9.96
CA GLU A 235 -10.62 -7.56 9.85
C GLU A 235 -9.94 -8.71 10.61
N SER A 236 -8.61 -8.79 10.57
CA SER A 236 -7.88 -9.82 11.31
C SER A 236 -7.99 -9.68 12.84
N GLU A 237 -8.25 -8.47 13.34
CA GLU A 237 -8.45 -8.18 14.77
C GLU A 237 -9.89 -8.44 15.22
N GLU A 238 -10.88 -8.41 14.33
CA GLU A 238 -12.27 -8.68 14.67
C GLU A 238 -12.48 -10.09 15.27
N ILE A 239 -11.66 -11.06 14.85
CA ILE A 239 -11.67 -12.42 15.42
C ILE A 239 -11.49 -12.42 16.95
N VAL A 240 -10.75 -11.45 17.50
CA VAL A 240 -10.54 -11.28 18.94
C VAL A 240 -11.85 -10.97 19.64
N THR A 241 -12.63 -10.05 19.08
CA THR A 241 -13.94 -9.65 19.60
C THR A 241 -14.92 -10.84 19.61
N ILE A 242 -14.92 -11.64 18.52
CA ILE A 242 -15.74 -12.85 18.42
C ILE A 242 -15.30 -13.87 19.48
N CYS A 243 -13.99 -14.09 19.65
CA CYS A 243 -13.45 -14.99 20.67
C CYS A 243 -13.88 -14.60 22.09
N TYR A 244 -13.81 -13.31 22.44
CA TYR A 244 -14.27 -12.83 23.75
C TYR A 244 -15.77 -13.03 23.96
N ARG A 245 -16.58 -12.78 22.93
CA ARG A 245 -18.03 -13.01 22.98
C ARG A 245 -18.36 -14.48 23.28
N ILE A 246 -17.72 -15.41 22.57
CA ILE A 246 -17.90 -16.86 22.79
C ILE A 246 -17.41 -17.25 24.20
N GLN A 247 -16.27 -16.72 24.66
CA GLN A 247 -15.77 -17.01 26.02
C GLN A 247 -16.75 -16.57 27.12
N MET A 248 -17.42 -15.43 26.96
CA MET A 248 -18.41 -14.95 27.95
C MET A 248 -19.67 -15.82 27.99
N ALA A 249 -19.99 -16.53 26.91
CA ALA A 249 -21.15 -17.41 26.82
C ALA A 249 -20.93 -18.80 27.46
N HIS A 250 -19.69 -19.16 27.80
CA HIS A 250 -19.34 -20.50 28.29
C HIS A 250 -18.65 -20.49 29.66
N PRO A 251 -18.85 -21.52 30.50
CA PRO A 251 -18.13 -21.66 31.77
C PRO A 251 -16.61 -21.72 31.56
N VAL A 252 -15.84 -21.09 32.46
CA VAL A 252 -14.37 -20.96 32.39
C VAL A 252 -13.63 -22.31 32.26
N PHE A 253 -14.19 -23.38 32.82
CA PHE A 253 -13.58 -24.72 32.80
C PHE A 253 -14.13 -25.62 31.68
N SER A 254 -14.99 -25.09 30.81
CA SER A 254 -15.52 -25.86 29.69
C SER A 254 -14.48 -26.05 28.58
N GLU A 255 -14.54 -27.17 27.88
CA GLU A 255 -13.67 -27.46 26.75
C GLU A 255 -13.75 -26.38 25.62
N PRO A 256 -14.93 -25.84 25.26
CA PRO A 256 -15.02 -24.72 24.32
C PRO A 256 -14.26 -23.49 24.77
N TYR A 257 -14.38 -23.13 26.05
CA TYR A 257 -13.66 -21.98 26.61
C TYR A 257 -12.15 -22.14 26.46
N GLN A 258 -11.60 -23.33 26.77
CA GLN A 258 -10.16 -23.58 26.64
C GLN A 258 -9.69 -23.53 25.17
N ASN A 259 -10.49 -24.06 24.23
CA ASN A 259 -10.16 -24.00 22.81
C ASN A 259 -10.15 -22.56 22.28
N ILE A 260 -11.15 -21.75 22.63
CA ILE A 260 -11.20 -20.35 22.24
C ILE A 260 -10.08 -19.55 22.91
N LYS A 261 -9.74 -19.86 24.17
CA LYS A 261 -8.58 -19.26 24.85
C LYS A 261 -7.27 -19.57 24.12
N ASN A 262 -7.10 -20.80 23.62
CA ASN A 262 -5.93 -21.18 22.82
C ASN A 262 -5.89 -20.46 21.46
N LEU A 263 -7.05 -20.26 20.82
CA LEU A 263 -7.16 -19.45 19.60
C LEU A 263 -6.77 -17.99 19.88
N LEU A 264 -7.32 -17.38 20.93
CA LEU A 264 -7.00 -16.03 21.34
C LEU A 264 -5.50 -15.84 21.65
N TYR A 265 -4.89 -16.83 22.31
CA TYR A 265 -3.45 -16.83 22.55
C TYR A 265 -2.64 -16.84 21.25
N LEU A 266 -3.06 -17.64 20.26
CA LEU A 266 -2.44 -17.63 18.93
C LEU A 266 -2.57 -16.25 18.30
N VAL A 267 -3.79 -15.73 18.16
CA VAL A 267 -4.08 -14.44 17.51
C VAL A 267 -3.28 -13.29 18.13
N ASN A 268 -3.19 -13.23 19.46
CA ASN A 268 -2.43 -12.19 20.14
C ASN A 268 -0.91 -12.32 19.94
N ASN A 269 -0.38 -13.55 19.84
CA ASN A 269 1.05 -13.78 19.64
C ASN A 269 1.47 -13.68 18.17
N SER A 270 0.58 -14.02 17.24
CA SER A 270 0.79 -13.94 15.80
C SER A 270 -0.02 -12.78 15.20
N LYS A 271 0.10 -11.60 15.83
CA LYS A 271 -0.62 -10.41 15.39
C LYS A 271 -0.26 -10.08 13.94
N ILE A 272 -1.28 -10.04 13.09
CA ILE A 272 -1.15 -9.69 11.68
C ILE A 272 -0.71 -8.24 11.56
N ARG A 273 0.40 -8.02 10.85
CA ARG A 273 0.97 -6.70 10.59
C ARG A 273 1.50 -6.65 9.17
N PHE A 274 1.16 -5.59 8.45
CA PHE A 274 1.77 -5.29 7.17
C PHE A 274 2.94 -4.34 7.40
N THR A 275 4.15 -4.75 7.01
CA THR A 275 5.37 -3.99 7.31
C THR A 275 6.13 -3.60 6.05
N ALA A 276 6.71 -2.41 6.09
CA ALA A 276 7.65 -1.93 5.09
C ALA A 276 9.07 -2.32 5.50
N MET A 277 9.50 -3.53 5.13
CA MET A 277 10.79 -4.14 5.54
C MET A 277 11.04 -4.12 7.06
N ASP A 278 9.98 -4.26 7.87
CA ASP A 278 10.05 -4.17 9.34
C ASP A 278 10.58 -2.84 9.91
N TYR A 279 10.77 -1.80 9.08
CA TYR A 279 11.10 -0.46 9.56
C TYR A 279 9.89 0.23 10.18
N TYR A 280 8.73 0.08 9.56
CA TYR A 280 7.48 0.61 10.06
C TYR A 280 6.29 -0.26 9.66
N GLU A 281 5.24 -0.19 10.48
CA GLU A 281 3.94 -0.79 10.21
C GLU A 281 3.12 0.13 9.30
N ILE A 282 2.46 -0.48 8.31
CA ILE A 282 1.60 0.22 7.37
C ILE A 282 0.23 0.38 8.04
N SER A 283 -0.05 1.59 8.47
CA SER A 283 -1.30 1.95 9.15
C SER A 283 -1.82 3.29 8.65
N ARG A 284 -3.08 3.61 8.98
CA ARG A 284 -3.62 4.97 8.75
C ARG A 284 -2.78 6.04 9.46
N SER A 285 -2.23 5.75 10.64
CA SER A 285 -1.38 6.70 11.37
C SER A 285 -0.16 7.08 10.54
N THR A 286 0.53 6.08 9.98
CA THR A 286 1.74 6.29 9.15
C THR A 286 1.47 7.21 7.97
N MET A 287 0.28 7.12 7.37
CA MET A 287 -0.14 8.02 6.28
C MET A 287 -0.28 9.47 6.77
N PHE A 288 -0.95 9.69 7.91
CA PHE A 288 -1.10 11.04 8.49
C PHE A 288 0.24 11.61 8.97
N ASP A 289 1.12 10.77 9.52
CA ASP A 289 2.46 11.16 9.94
C ASP A 289 3.30 11.65 8.77
N LEU A 290 3.19 11.01 7.60
CA LEU A 290 3.87 11.43 6.37
C LEU A 290 3.36 12.80 5.88
N ILE A 291 2.04 13.04 5.92
CA ILE A 291 1.43 14.32 5.57
C ILE A 291 1.82 15.41 6.58
N GLY A 292 1.79 15.12 7.87
CA GLY A 292 2.15 16.08 8.93
C GLY A 292 3.63 16.46 8.89
N THR A 293 4.51 15.49 8.69
CA THR A 293 5.95 15.71 8.52
C THR A 293 6.22 16.56 7.29
N THR A 294 5.54 16.28 6.18
CA THR A 294 5.59 17.07 4.95
C THR A 294 5.22 18.53 5.18
N ALA A 295 4.06 18.78 5.80
CA ALA A 295 3.60 20.14 6.09
C ALA A 295 4.58 20.89 6.98
N THR A 296 5.17 20.20 7.97
CA THR A 296 6.18 20.79 8.87
C THR A 296 7.43 21.21 8.11
N TYR A 297 8.00 20.33 7.27
CA TYR A 297 9.16 20.68 6.44
C TYR A 297 8.86 21.82 5.47
N PHE A 298 7.65 21.85 4.90
CA PHE A 298 7.22 22.93 4.02
C PHE A 298 7.20 24.29 4.74
N VAL A 299 6.64 24.35 5.95
CA VAL A 299 6.64 25.58 6.77
C VAL A 299 8.07 26.02 7.09
N VAL A 300 8.94 25.08 7.50
CA VAL A 300 10.35 25.37 7.79
C VAL A 300 11.06 25.93 6.56
N LEU A 301 10.83 25.35 5.37
CA LEU A 301 11.41 25.84 4.12
C LEU A 301 11.00 27.28 3.81
N ILE A 302 9.70 27.62 3.99
CA ILE A 302 9.21 28.99 3.81
C ILE A 302 9.94 29.95 4.77
N GLN A 303 10.01 29.60 6.06
CA GLN A 303 10.64 30.45 7.08
C GLN A 303 12.12 30.72 6.80
N PHE A 304 12.87 29.70 6.38
CA PHE A 304 14.28 29.85 6.03
C PHE A 304 14.52 30.71 4.78
N TYR A 305 13.57 30.73 3.85
CA TYR A 305 13.69 31.53 2.64
C TYR A 305 13.25 32.98 2.85
N ASP A 306 12.19 33.19 3.63
CA ASP A 306 11.70 34.51 4.01
C ASP A 306 12.71 35.25 4.90
N GLY A 307 13.30 34.59 5.89
CA GLY A 307 14.32 35.17 6.77
C GLY A 307 15.68 35.48 6.12
N LYS A 308 15.85 35.18 4.82
CA LYS A 308 17.03 35.57 4.02
C LYS A 308 16.82 36.85 3.21
N LYS A 309 15.60 37.39 3.14
CA LYS A 309 15.31 38.75 2.65
C LYS A 309 15.53 39.76 3.78
#